data_AF-A0A7R7IC49-F1
#
_entry.id   AF-A0A7R7IC49-F1
#
_cell.length_a   1.000
_cell.length_b   1.000
_cell.length_c   1.000
_cell.angle_alpha   90.00
_cell.angle_beta   90.00
_cell.angle_gamma   90.00
#
_symmetry.space_group_name_H-M   'P 1'
#
loop_
_entity.id
_entity.type
_entity.pdbx_description
1 polymer ?
#
loop_
_entity_poly.entity_id
_entity_poly.type
_entity_poly.pdbx_seq_one_letter_code
_entity_poly.pdbx_strand_id
1 'polypeptide(L)'
;MKKYKYLINILLIITILSSFLCPTEAFAAANTVPKVHAHAYIVMDANSGKILLKQNANKRIYPASTAKLMTAIVSIESKNAGKNIKTSAKVLRKIPSDASTVHMPAGVSYTFTSLLHMLLIASAADAAQTLAVGTYGSTNKFIHQMNHKAKELNMTHTSFDNTIGLDIGNHYYKTYTTASDFAILARYAMSKKAIRNIVAKKNYIIPKTRKSKRQTIKSTNLFYSTAPYSKNLYQIIGTKTGTTNAAGKVLIVTAKDNKGHEVICAFFGNSTKTALYQDIKKLLDYTFKNYKNGNITLSKGFYDTRFTKYESLIRNYYNKGQLSGSSDGEFKPKDKVTESAFINTMKAISNAELQPMDSKKKITILDFSEILDEAYPAQISDDDYDVIVPKLTSDKELSTDEYKSLVALYTSNLLPDNITFDVDTCLTKVDMVIIADKMIDFVNNYEANPVSDSGE
;
A
#
# COMPACT_ATOMS: atom_id res chain seq x y z
N MET A 1 8.93 35.63 -75.64
CA MET A 1 8.19 34.56 -74.91
C MET A 1 9.05 33.68 -74.00
N LYS A 2 10.32 33.35 -74.32
CA LYS A 2 11.16 32.48 -73.44
C LYS A 2 11.51 33.08 -72.07
N LYS A 3 11.71 34.40 -71.94
CA LYS A 3 12.02 35.06 -70.66
C LYS A 3 10.87 35.00 -69.63
N TYR A 4 9.62 35.00 -70.08
CA TYR A 4 8.45 34.92 -69.18
C TYR A 4 8.18 33.49 -68.68
N LYS A 5 8.56 32.44 -69.43
CA LYS A 5 8.46 31.04 -68.96
C LYS A 5 9.37 30.75 -67.77
N TYR A 6 10.57 31.33 -67.73
CA TYR A 6 11.48 31.19 -66.60
C TYR A 6 10.94 31.86 -65.33
N LEU A 7 10.36 33.06 -65.47
CA LEU A 7 9.75 33.78 -64.34
C LEU A 7 8.50 33.05 -63.81
N ILE A 8 7.68 32.47 -64.68
CA ILE A 8 6.51 31.67 -64.28
C ILE A 8 6.94 30.38 -63.56
N ASN A 9 7.99 29.68 -64.04
CA ASN A 9 8.50 28.49 -63.38
C ASN A 9 9.15 28.80 -62.01
N ILE A 10 9.85 29.93 -61.88
CA ILE A 10 10.40 30.37 -60.59
C ILE A 10 9.27 30.73 -59.61
N LEU A 11 8.22 31.42 -60.08
CA LEU A 11 7.07 31.75 -59.23
C LEU A 11 6.31 30.49 -58.78
N LEU A 12 6.14 29.50 -59.65
CA LEU A 12 5.52 28.21 -59.33
C LEU A 12 6.33 27.41 -58.30
N ILE A 13 7.66 27.37 -58.44
CA ILE A 13 8.56 26.71 -57.47
C ILE A 13 8.52 27.42 -56.12
N ILE A 14 8.47 28.75 -56.08
CA ILE A 14 8.35 29.53 -54.83
C ILE A 14 6.99 29.28 -54.16
N THR A 15 5.89 29.21 -54.93
CA THR A 15 4.57 28.86 -54.34
C THR A 15 4.54 27.43 -53.80
N ILE A 16 5.14 26.46 -54.50
CA ILE A 16 5.22 25.07 -54.03
C ILE A 16 6.13 24.93 -52.81
N LEU A 17 7.26 25.65 -52.75
CA LEU A 17 8.13 25.67 -51.56
C LEU A 17 7.46 26.38 -50.36
N SER A 18 6.65 27.41 -50.59
CA SER A 18 5.94 28.12 -49.52
C SER A 18 4.87 27.25 -48.84
N SER A 19 4.27 26.30 -49.57
CA SER A 19 3.32 25.32 -49.00
C SER A 19 3.97 24.22 -48.16
N PHE A 20 5.30 24.08 -48.17
CA PHE A 20 6.05 23.13 -47.33
C PHE A 20 6.67 23.76 -46.07
N LEU A 21 6.51 25.08 -45.87
CA LEU A 21 7.10 25.83 -44.75
C LEU A 21 6.10 26.21 -43.67
N CYS A 22 4.86 25.72 -43.72
CA CYS A 22 4.00 25.76 -42.55
C CYS A 22 4.40 24.56 -41.68
N PRO A 23 5.11 24.73 -40.55
CA PRO A 23 5.17 23.65 -39.59
C PRO A 23 3.71 23.35 -39.24
N THR A 24 3.23 22.16 -39.62
CA THR A 24 2.15 21.57 -38.87
C THR A 24 2.76 21.34 -37.50
N GLU A 25 2.68 22.34 -36.62
CA GLU A 25 2.54 22.05 -35.22
C GLU A 25 1.33 21.13 -35.16
N ALA A 26 1.59 19.83 -35.13
CA ALA A 26 0.64 18.89 -34.61
C ALA A 26 0.36 19.46 -33.22
N PHE A 27 -0.75 20.19 -33.10
CA PHE A 27 -1.37 20.50 -31.83
C PHE A 27 -1.50 19.14 -31.18
N ALA A 28 -0.53 18.79 -30.34
CA ALA A 28 -0.63 17.64 -29.46
C ALA A 28 -1.92 17.91 -28.73
N ALA A 29 -2.99 17.19 -29.12
CA ALA A 29 -4.33 17.45 -28.65
C ALA A 29 -4.21 17.64 -27.15
N ALA A 30 -4.45 18.88 -26.68
CA ALA A 30 -4.22 19.23 -25.30
C ALA A 30 -4.86 18.12 -24.48
N ASN A 31 -4.07 17.41 -23.67
CA ASN A 31 -4.53 16.29 -22.87
C ASN A 31 -5.49 16.85 -21.81
N THR A 32 -6.71 17.20 -22.21
CA THR A 32 -7.71 17.76 -21.33
C THR A 32 -8.19 16.63 -20.43
N VAL A 33 -8.17 16.87 -19.12
CA VAL A 33 -8.71 15.94 -18.13
C VAL A 33 -10.15 15.55 -18.52
N PRO A 34 -10.51 14.26 -18.53
CA PRO A 34 -11.84 13.83 -18.99
C PRO A 34 -12.95 14.43 -18.14
N LYS A 35 -14.00 14.93 -18.79
CA LYS A 35 -15.25 15.31 -18.12
C LYS A 35 -16.00 14.05 -17.65
N VAL A 36 -16.44 14.06 -16.40
CA VAL A 36 -17.09 12.95 -15.72
C VAL A 36 -18.28 13.40 -14.88
N HIS A 37 -19.23 12.49 -14.61
CA HIS A 37 -20.44 12.73 -13.84
C HIS A 37 -20.22 12.47 -12.35
N ALA A 38 -19.15 13.05 -11.80
CA ALA A 38 -18.86 13.04 -10.37
C ALA A 38 -19.23 14.37 -9.73
N HIS A 39 -19.71 14.34 -8.48
CA HIS A 39 -19.73 15.55 -7.66
C HIS A 39 -18.42 15.74 -6.88
N ALA A 40 -17.66 14.65 -6.65
CA ALA A 40 -16.29 14.66 -6.17
C ALA A 40 -15.52 13.42 -6.66
N TYR A 41 -14.23 13.58 -6.97
CA TYR A 41 -13.33 12.45 -7.17
C TYR A 41 -11.88 12.82 -6.88
N ILE A 42 -11.06 11.80 -6.67
CA ILE A 42 -9.61 11.91 -6.61
C ILE A 42 -8.97 10.68 -7.24
N VAL A 43 -7.88 10.89 -7.98
CA VAL A 43 -7.00 9.85 -8.51
C VAL A 43 -5.62 10.04 -7.90
N MET A 44 -5.08 9.01 -7.27
CA MET A 44 -3.87 9.03 -6.46
C MET A 44 -2.92 7.92 -6.90
N ASP A 45 -1.62 8.23 -7.00
CA ASP A 45 -0.57 7.21 -7.02
C ASP A 45 -0.51 6.56 -5.63
N ALA A 46 -0.85 5.27 -5.55
CA ALA A 46 -0.95 4.55 -4.30
C ALA A 46 0.40 4.38 -3.60
N ASN A 47 1.51 4.36 -4.35
CA ASN A 47 2.82 4.16 -3.76
C ASN A 47 3.33 5.46 -3.12
N SER A 48 3.34 6.57 -3.84
CA SER A 48 3.82 7.86 -3.31
C SER A 48 2.77 8.63 -2.49
N GLY A 49 1.48 8.34 -2.66
CA GLY A 49 0.39 9.16 -2.13
C GLY A 49 0.15 10.46 -2.94
N LYS A 50 0.88 10.68 -4.04
CA LYS A 50 0.74 11.87 -4.88
C LYS A 50 -0.65 11.92 -5.53
N ILE A 51 -1.31 13.08 -5.44
CA ILE A 51 -2.57 13.34 -6.12
C ILE A 51 -2.29 13.62 -7.60
N LEU A 52 -2.94 12.87 -8.48
CA LEU A 52 -2.76 12.94 -9.93
C LEU A 52 -3.87 13.75 -10.60
N LEU A 53 -5.13 13.49 -10.20
CA LEU A 53 -6.31 14.20 -10.67
C LEU A 53 -7.26 14.42 -9.50
N LYS A 54 -8.02 15.51 -9.51
CA LYS A 54 -9.04 15.75 -8.50
C LYS A 54 -10.15 16.68 -8.97
N GLN A 55 -11.34 16.49 -8.42
CA GLN A 55 -12.45 17.43 -8.50
C GLN A 55 -13.16 17.45 -7.15
N ASN A 56 -13.32 18.64 -6.55
CA ASN A 56 -13.99 18.80 -5.25
C ASN A 56 -13.51 17.82 -4.17
N ALA A 57 -12.21 17.52 -4.15
CA ALA A 57 -11.66 16.41 -3.37
C ALA A 57 -11.92 16.53 -1.87
N ASN A 58 -11.98 17.77 -1.36
CA ASN A 58 -12.20 18.11 0.05
C ASN A 58 -13.67 18.47 0.35
N LYS A 59 -14.58 18.31 -0.61
CA LYS A 59 -16.01 18.54 -0.38
C LYS A 59 -16.53 17.47 0.58
N ARG A 60 -17.33 17.89 1.56
CA ARG A 60 -18.06 16.97 2.45
C ARG A 60 -19.06 16.15 1.62
N ILE A 61 -18.94 14.83 1.72
CA ILE A 61 -19.73 13.83 1.00
C ILE A 61 -20.08 12.66 1.92
N TYR A 62 -20.96 11.78 1.46
CA TYR A 62 -21.33 10.57 2.18
C TYR A 62 -20.62 9.35 1.61
N PRO A 63 -20.07 8.47 2.47
CA PRO A 63 -19.25 7.34 2.02
C PRO A 63 -20.06 6.17 1.47
N ALA A 64 -21.33 6.04 1.84
CA ALA A 64 -22.10 4.81 1.66
C ALA A 64 -21.28 3.58 2.12
N SER A 65 -21.49 2.43 1.49
CA SER A 65 -20.78 1.19 1.84
C SER A 65 -19.26 1.19 1.63
N THR A 66 -18.64 2.26 1.09
CA THR A 66 -17.17 2.35 1.05
C THR A 66 -16.55 2.49 2.44
N ALA A 67 -17.31 2.97 3.43
CA ALA A 67 -16.92 2.99 4.85
C ALA A 67 -16.55 1.61 5.41
N LYS A 68 -17.02 0.51 4.78
CA LYS A 68 -16.68 -0.86 5.20
C LYS A 68 -15.20 -1.20 5.03
N LEU A 69 -14.43 -0.40 4.28
CA LEU A 69 -12.96 -0.48 4.29
C LEU A 69 -12.40 -0.13 5.68
N MET A 70 -12.92 0.94 6.31
CA MET A 70 -12.56 1.29 7.69
C MET A 70 -12.96 0.18 8.67
N THR A 71 -14.16 -0.38 8.51
CA THR A 71 -14.61 -1.53 9.32
C THR A 71 -13.68 -2.73 9.16
N ALA A 72 -13.21 -3.04 7.95
CA ALA A 72 -12.24 -4.12 7.75
C ALA A 72 -10.89 -3.82 8.43
N ILE A 73 -10.37 -2.60 8.28
CA ILE A 73 -9.11 -2.15 8.89
C ILE A 73 -9.16 -2.30 10.41
N VAL A 74 -10.14 -1.69 11.07
CA VAL A 74 -10.28 -1.71 12.54
C VAL A 74 -10.49 -3.12 13.06
N SER A 75 -11.19 -3.98 12.31
CA SER A 75 -11.36 -5.38 12.68
C SER A 75 -10.03 -6.14 12.64
N ILE A 76 -9.27 -6.00 11.56
CA ILE A 76 -7.99 -6.71 11.33
C ILE A 76 -6.93 -6.29 12.35
N GLU A 77 -6.94 -5.02 12.77
CA GLU A 77 -5.97 -4.48 13.72
C GLU A 77 -6.40 -4.65 15.19
N SER A 78 -7.56 -5.26 15.43
CA SER A 78 -8.01 -5.57 16.79
C SER A 78 -7.20 -6.72 17.41
N LYS A 79 -7.03 -6.71 18.74
CA LYS A 79 -6.41 -7.81 19.50
C LYS A 79 -7.16 -9.16 19.37
N ASN A 80 -8.40 -9.13 18.88
CA ASN A 80 -9.25 -10.32 18.67
C ASN A 80 -9.31 -10.75 17.20
N ALA A 81 -8.50 -10.17 16.33
CA ALA A 81 -8.39 -10.60 14.94
C ALA A 81 -8.07 -12.10 14.85
N GLY A 82 -8.62 -12.77 13.83
CA GLY A 82 -8.42 -14.19 13.58
C GLY A 82 -9.30 -15.14 14.40
N LYS A 83 -9.92 -14.70 15.50
CA LYS A 83 -10.81 -15.55 16.32
C LYS A 83 -12.14 -15.81 15.62
N ASN A 84 -12.71 -17.00 15.82
CA ASN A 84 -14.07 -17.29 15.38
C ASN A 84 -15.08 -16.46 16.19
N ILE A 85 -16.10 -15.91 15.51
CA ILE A 85 -17.10 -15.03 16.13
C ILE A 85 -18.50 -15.64 15.97
N LYS A 86 -19.20 -15.79 17.09
CA LYS A 86 -20.58 -16.28 17.13
C LYS A 86 -21.56 -15.13 16.90
N THR A 87 -22.39 -15.26 15.87
CA THR A 87 -23.46 -14.31 15.55
C THR A 87 -24.57 -14.40 16.61
N SER A 88 -25.23 -13.29 16.95
CA SER A 88 -26.35 -13.28 17.90
C SER A 88 -27.59 -12.59 17.33
N ALA A 89 -28.78 -13.02 17.76
CA ALA A 89 -30.04 -12.39 17.34
C ALA A 89 -30.10 -10.91 17.74
N LYS A 90 -29.51 -10.55 18.89
CA LYS A 90 -29.41 -9.15 19.35
C LYS A 90 -28.62 -8.28 18.38
N VAL A 91 -27.54 -8.80 17.79
CA VAL A 91 -26.73 -8.09 16.80
C VAL A 91 -27.51 -7.96 15.48
N LEU A 92 -28.12 -9.05 15.01
CA LEU A 92 -28.81 -9.07 13.72
C LEU A 92 -30.05 -8.17 13.69
N ARG A 93 -30.81 -8.07 14.78
CA ARG A 93 -31.98 -7.18 14.89
C ARG A 93 -31.65 -5.69 14.80
N LYS A 94 -30.38 -5.30 14.95
CA LYS A 94 -29.93 -3.90 14.85
C LYS A 94 -29.54 -3.48 13.43
N ILE A 95 -29.63 -4.40 12.47
CA ILE A 95 -29.27 -4.11 11.08
C ILE A 95 -30.43 -3.34 10.44
N PRO A 96 -30.19 -2.16 9.85
CA PRO A 96 -31.21 -1.42 9.10
C PRO A 96 -31.75 -2.25 7.94
N SER A 97 -33.05 -2.16 7.67
CA SER A 97 -33.77 -2.99 6.68
C SER A 97 -33.28 -2.80 5.25
N ASP A 98 -32.77 -1.62 4.95
CA ASP A 98 -32.25 -1.15 3.66
C ASP A 98 -30.74 -1.44 3.49
N ALA A 99 -30.09 -2.01 4.51
CA ALA A 99 -28.70 -2.42 4.43
C ALA A 99 -28.54 -3.74 3.66
N SER A 100 -27.49 -3.86 2.85
CA SER A 100 -27.17 -5.13 2.19
C SER A 100 -26.75 -6.17 3.23
N THR A 101 -27.36 -7.36 3.21
CA THR A 101 -27.04 -8.48 4.12
C THR A 101 -26.82 -9.77 3.35
N VAL A 102 -26.19 -10.75 3.99
CA VAL A 102 -26.17 -12.14 3.50
C VAL A 102 -27.10 -13.04 4.31
N HIS A 103 -27.90 -12.44 5.20
CA HIS A 103 -28.91 -13.08 6.05
C HIS A 103 -28.30 -14.14 6.98
N MET A 104 -27.20 -13.78 7.64
CA MET A 104 -26.51 -14.68 8.58
C MET A 104 -27.47 -15.14 9.70
N PRO A 105 -27.63 -16.46 9.95
CA PRO A 105 -28.41 -16.96 11.07
C PRO A 105 -27.79 -16.68 12.45
N ALA A 106 -28.66 -16.42 13.43
CA ALA A 106 -28.26 -16.28 14.82
C ALA A 106 -27.70 -17.59 15.41
N GLY A 107 -26.66 -17.46 16.23
CA GLY A 107 -26.03 -18.55 16.96
C GLY A 107 -25.00 -19.35 16.16
N VAL A 108 -24.71 -18.96 14.92
CA VAL A 108 -23.68 -19.58 14.08
C VAL A 108 -22.33 -18.92 14.31
N SER A 109 -21.29 -19.73 14.44
CA SER A 109 -19.90 -19.29 14.53
C SER A 109 -19.30 -19.20 13.14
N TYR A 110 -18.76 -18.03 12.80
CA TYR A 110 -18.06 -17.79 11.54
C TYR A 110 -16.59 -17.52 11.81
N THR A 111 -15.74 -17.96 10.89
CA THR A 111 -14.33 -17.55 10.92
C THR A 111 -14.22 -16.06 10.66
N PHE A 112 -13.26 -15.41 11.30
CA PHE A 112 -12.96 -13.99 11.09
C PHE A 112 -12.79 -13.66 9.59
N THR A 113 -12.07 -14.52 8.87
CA THR A 113 -11.86 -14.40 7.44
C THR A 113 -13.17 -14.50 6.65
N SER A 114 -14.09 -15.41 6.99
CA SER A 114 -15.41 -15.50 6.33
C SER A 114 -16.19 -14.19 6.47
N LEU A 115 -16.19 -13.59 7.67
CA LEU A 115 -16.86 -12.32 7.93
C LEU A 115 -16.28 -11.19 7.09
N LEU A 116 -14.95 -11.10 6.98
CA LEU A 116 -14.31 -10.12 6.10
C LEU A 116 -14.65 -10.31 4.62
N HIS A 117 -14.75 -11.56 4.15
CA HIS A 117 -15.20 -11.84 2.78
C HIS A 117 -16.64 -11.37 2.56
N MET A 118 -17.56 -11.70 3.47
CA MET A 118 -18.96 -11.26 3.37
C MET A 118 -19.06 -9.72 3.42
N LEU A 119 -18.30 -9.07 4.30
CA LEU A 119 -18.23 -7.62 4.45
C LEU A 119 -17.78 -6.92 3.14
N LEU A 120 -16.69 -7.39 2.53
CA LEU A 120 -16.04 -6.67 1.44
C LEU A 120 -16.57 -7.07 0.05
N ILE A 121 -16.97 -8.32 -0.15
CA ILE A 121 -17.45 -8.83 -1.44
C ILE A 121 -18.94 -8.51 -1.64
N ALA A 122 -19.78 -8.90 -0.66
CA ALA A 122 -21.23 -8.73 -0.71
C ALA A 122 -21.71 -7.43 -0.05
N SER A 123 -20.81 -6.65 0.56
CA SER A 123 -21.18 -5.43 1.31
C SER A 123 -22.06 -5.72 2.53
N ALA A 124 -21.90 -6.91 3.14
CA ALA A 124 -22.80 -7.45 4.14
C ALA A 124 -22.75 -6.70 5.49
N ALA A 125 -23.87 -6.11 5.91
CA ALA A 125 -24.02 -5.32 7.13
C ALA A 125 -24.15 -6.20 8.40
N ASP A 126 -24.72 -7.40 8.27
CA ASP A 126 -24.68 -8.44 9.29
C ASP A 126 -23.25 -8.85 9.63
N ALA A 127 -22.39 -9.01 8.62
CA ALA A 127 -20.97 -9.27 8.85
C ALA A 127 -20.28 -8.08 9.54
N ALA A 128 -20.59 -6.84 9.13
CA ALA A 128 -20.04 -5.63 9.75
C ALA A 128 -20.38 -5.53 11.25
N GLN A 129 -21.65 -5.71 11.61
CA GLN A 129 -22.10 -5.65 13.00
C GLN A 129 -21.57 -6.83 13.83
N THR A 130 -21.48 -8.01 13.23
CA THR A 130 -20.91 -9.19 13.89
C THR A 130 -19.42 -9.00 14.18
N LEU A 131 -18.65 -8.49 13.21
CA LEU A 131 -17.25 -8.11 13.42
C LEU A 131 -17.12 -7.07 14.52
N ALA A 132 -17.96 -6.02 14.49
CA ALA A 132 -17.86 -4.91 15.42
C ALA A 132 -18.04 -5.35 16.89
N VAL A 133 -19.10 -6.12 17.16
CA VAL A 133 -19.37 -6.64 18.50
C VAL A 133 -18.38 -7.75 18.88
N GLY A 134 -17.99 -8.61 17.94
CA GLY A 134 -17.05 -9.71 18.21
C GLY A 134 -15.63 -9.26 18.52
N THR A 135 -15.19 -8.12 17.98
CA THR A 135 -13.82 -7.63 18.16
C THR A 135 -13.68 -6.68 19.34
N TYR A 136 -14.66 -5.79 19.58
CA TYR A 136 -14.60 -4.77 20.64
C TYR A 136 -15.74 -4.85 21.68
N GLY A 137 -16.57 -5.88 21.62
CA GLY A 137 -17.66 -6.13 22.57
C GLY A 137 -18.93 -5.29 22.35
N SER A 138 -18.84 -4.14 21.66
CA SER A 138 -20.01 -3.33 21.28
C SER A 138 -19.76 -2.50 20.02
N THR A 139 -20.84 -2.18 19.30
CA THR A 139 -20.79 -1.32 18.12
C THR A 139 -20.27 0.08 18.45
N ASN A 140 -20.60 0.65 19.62
CA ASN A 140 -20.13 1.98 20.02
C ASN A 140 -18.62 2.02 20.25
N LYS A 141 -18.07 1.00 20.93
CA LYS A 141 -16.62 0.85 21.11
C LYS A 141 -15.92 0.71 19.76
N PHE A 142 -16.54 -0.04 18.83
CA PHE A 142 -16.01 -0.16 17.47
C PHE A 142 -16.01 1.16 16.70
N ILE A 143 -17.11 1.93 16.74
CA ILE A 143 -17.21 3.24 16.08
C ILE A 143 -16.17 4.22 16.65
N HIS A 144 -15.91 4.18 17.96
CA HIS A 144 -14.84 4.96 18.56
C HIS A 144 -13.48 4.63 17.92
N GLN A 145 -13.20 3.34 17.71
CA GLN A 145 -11.97 2.89 17.06
C GLN A 145 -11.90 3.24 15.56
N MET A 146 -13.03 3.28 14.86
CA MET A 146 -13.10 3.82 13.49
C MET A 146 -12.68 5.29 13.43
N ASN A 147 -13.19 6.11 14.34
CA ASN A 147 -12.81 7.52 14.40
C ASN A 147 -11.38 7.73 14.92
N HIS A 148 -10.90 6.88 15.85
CA HIS A 148 -9.50 6.88 16.27
C HIS A 148 -8.57 6.58 15.09
N LYS A 149 -8.86 5.53 14.33
CA LYS A 149 -8.10 5.18 13.13
C LYS A 149 -8.15 6.29 12.07
N ALA A 150 -9.29 6.94 11.88
CA ALA A 150 -9.39 8.10 10.97
C ALA A 150 -8.40 9.20 11.37
N LYS A 151 -8.28 9.52 12.66
CA LYS A 151 -7.30 10.48 13.18
C LYS A 151 -5.86 10.02 12.98
N GLU A 152 -5.54 8.77 13.30
CA GLU A 152 -4.20 8.20 13.07
C GLU A 152 -3.76 8.27 11.61
N LEU A 153 -4.72 8.14 10.68
CA LEU A 153 -4.48 8.25 9.24
C LEU A 153 -4.55 9.69 8.72
N ASN A 154 -4.70 10.69 9.60
CA ASN A 154 -4.87 12.10 9.24
C ASN A 154 -6.10 12.39 8.34
N MET A 155 -7.16 11.59 8.46
CA MET A 155 -8.45 11.81 7.79
C MET A 155 -9.29 12.85 8.56
N THR A 156 -8.86 14.10 8.51
CA THR A 156 -9.37 15.20 9.35
C THR A 156 -10.79 15.65 9.02
N HIS A 157 -11.35 15.26 7.88
CA HIS A 157 -12.68 15.62 7.41
C HIS A 157 -13.62 14.40 7.33
N THR A 158 -13.35 13.39 8.17
CA THR A 158 -14.11 12.15 8.23
C THR A 158 -14.68 11.92 9.63
N SER A 159 -15.93 11.48 9.69
CA SER A 159 -16.52 10.95 10.91
C SER A 159 -17.43 9.77 10.61
N PHE A 160 -17.50 8.83 11.55
CA PHE A 160 -18.35 7.64 11.49
C PHE A 160 -19.28 7.60 12.71
N ASP A 161 -20.57 7.35 12.49
CA ASP A 161 -21.56 7.01 13.53
C ASP A 161 -22.16 5.61 13.35
N ASN A 162 -21.70 4.87 12.33
CA ASN A 162 -22.06 3.48 12.08
C ASN A 162 -20.95 2.73 11.32
N THR A 163 -21.05 1.41 11.27
CA THR A 163 -20.01 0.50 10.72
C THR A 163 -20.20 0.19 9.24
N ILE A 164 -21.23 0.75 8.61
CA ILE A 164 -21.66 0.35 7.27
C ILE A 164 -21.72 1.51 6.27
N GLY A 165 -21.56 2.74 6.76
CA GLY A 165 -21.55 3.99 6.03
C GLY A 165 -22.93 4.48 5.58
N LEU A 166 -24.00 4.09 6.27
CA LEU A 166 -25.29 4.76 6.09
C LEU A 166 -25.20 6.22 6.55
N ASP A 167 -26.10 7.05 6.06
CA ASP A 167 -26.03 8.50 6.20
C ASP A 167 -27.37 9.10 6.65
N ILE A 168 -27.50 10.41 6.50
CA ILE A 168 -28.70 11.21 6.81
C ILE A 168 -30.01 10.56 6.32
N GLY A 169 -30.03 9.90 5.16
CA GLY A 169 -31.24 9.24 4.66
C GLY A 169 -31.75 8.11 5.57
N ASN A 170 -30.92 7.66 6.51
CA ASN A 170 -31.18 6.64 7.52
C ASN A 170 -30.93 7.15 8.94
N HIS A 171 -31.04 8.46 9.15
CA HIS A 171 -30.85 9.14 10.44
C HIS A 171 -29.41 9.07 11.01
N TYR A 172 -28.41 8.79 10.17
CA TYR A 172 -26.98 8.82 10.53
C TYR A 172 -26.36 10.17 10.16
N TYR A 173 -26.61 11.18 11.00
CA TYR A 173 -26.25 12.59 10.74
C TYR A 173 -24.76 12.93 10.89
N LYS A 174 -23.99 12.06 11.56
CA LYS A 174 -22.56 12.28 11.86
C LYS A 174 -21.64 11.46 10.95
N THR A 175 -22.15 10.57 10.11
CA THR A 175 -21.33 9.93 9.07
C THR A 175 -21.11 10.86 7.88
N TYR A 176 -19.84 11.19 7.61
CA TYR A 176 -19.41 11.96 6.42
C TYR A 176 -17.91 11.78 6.16
N THR A 177 -17.46 12.19 4.98
CA THR A 177 -16.05 12.14 4.57
C THR A 177 -15.75 13.17 3.47
N THR A 178 -14.55 13.10 2.88
CA THR A 178 -14.15 13.72 1.62
C THR A 178 -13.55 12.66 0.68
N ALA A 179 -13.39 12.99 -0.61
CA ALA A 179 -12.72 12.08 -1.53
C ALA A 179 -11.23 11.92 -1.19
N SER A 180 -10.57 13.00 -0.73
CA SER A 180 -9.19 12.99 -0.26
C SER A 180 -8.97 12.01 0.90
N ASP A 181 -9.80 12.10 1.95
CA ASP A 181 -9.70 11.20 3.11
C ASP A 181 -9.94 9.74 2.71
N PHE A 182 -10.87 9.48 1.79
CA PHE A 182 -11.18 8.11 1.36
C PHE A 182 -10.15 7.53 0.39
N ALA A 183 -9.37 8.36 -0.30
CA ALA A 183 -8.17 7.90 -1.00
C ALA A 183 -7.08 7.47 -0.01
N ILE A 184 -6.88 8.20 1.10
CA ILE A 184 -5.98 7.80 2.19
C ILE A 184 -6.44 6.47 2.80
N LEU A 185 -7.73 6.36 3.13
CA LEU A 185 -8.33 5.13 3.65
C LEU A 185 -8.08 3.94 2.71
N ALA A 186 -8.29 4.13 1.42
CA ALA A 186 -8.08 3.09 0.42
C ALA A 186 -6.59 2.75 0.26
N ARG A 187 -5.69 3.73 0.30
CA ARG A 187 -4.24 3.51 0.26
C ARG A 187 -3.80 2.65 1.44
N TYR A 188 -4.32 2.94 2.64
CA TYR A 188 -4.08 2.13 3.83
C TYR A 188 -4.72 0.76 3.76
N ALA A 189 -5.96 0.65 3.29
CA ALA A 189 -6.63 -0.63 3.12
C ALA A 189 -5.86 -1.55 2.17
N MET A 190 -5.33 -1.01 1.07
CA MET A 190 -4.57 -1.75 0.07
C MET A 190 -3.13 -2.07 0.49
N SER A 191 -2.62 -1.50 1.60
CA SER A 191 -1.37 -1.95 2.23
C SER A 191 -1.57 -3.23 3.05
N LYS A 192 -2.82 -3.59 3.39
CA LYS A 192 -3.14 -4.80 4.15
C LYS A 192 -3.41 -5.96 3.20
N LYS A 193 -2.49 -6.94 3.18
CA LYS A 193 -2.59 -8.16 2.36
C LYS A 193 -3.94 -8.86 2.46
N ALA A 194 -4.50 -8.96 3.67
CA ALA A 194 -5.81 -9.57 3.89
C ALA A 194 -6.94 -8.85 3.13
N ILE A 195 -6.99 -7.51 3.17
CA ILE A 195 -8.01 -6.73 2.45
C ILE A 195 -7.77 -6.86 0.95
N ARG A 196 -6.54 -6.63 0.48
CA ARG A 196 -6.12 -6.71 -0.91
C ARG A 196 -6.55 -8.02 -1.57
N ASN A 197 -6.30 -9.15 -0.90
CA ASN A 197 -6.68 -10.48 -1.38
C ASN A 197 -8.20 -10.69 -1.45
N ILE A 198 -8.98 -10.07 -0.55
CA ILE A 198 -10.43 -10.22 -0.52
C ILE A 198 -11.08 -9.35 -1.59
N VAL A 199 -10.68 -8.08 -1.71
CA VAL A 199 -11.30 -7.14 -2.65
C VAL A 199 -11.03 -7.48 -4.11
N ALA A 200 -9.97 -8.26 -4.39
CA ALA A 200 -9.66 -8.79 -5.72
C ALA A 200 -10.58 -9.96 -6.17
N LYS A 201 -11.37 -10.54 -5.27
CA LYS A 201 -12.18 -11.74 -5.58
C LYS A 201 -13.46 -11.38 -6.31
N LYS A 202 -13.78 -12.17 -7.35
CA LYS A 202 -15.05 -12.07 -8.09
C LYS A 202 -16.22 -12.66 -7.33
N ASN A 203 -15.98 -13.68 -6.51
CA ASN A 203 -16.97 -14.37 -5.70
C ASN A 203 -16.33 -14.99 -4.47
N TYR A 204 -17.17 -15.42 -3.53
CA TYR A 204 -16.78 -16.21 -2.37
C TYR A 204 -17.89 -17.19 -2.01
N ILE A 205 -17.51 -18.38 -1.58
CA ILE A 205 -18.44 -19.41 -1.12
C ILE A 205 -18.45 -19.37 0.40
N ILE A 206 -19.58 -18.94 0.97
CA ILE A 206 -19.86 -19.08 2.39
C ILE A 206 -20.08 -20.57 2.68
N PRO A 207 -19.28 -21.19 3.57
CA PRO A 207 -19.44 -22.60 3.90
C PRO A 207 -20.84 -22.92 4.45
N LYS A 208 -21.29 -24.16 4.25
CA LYS A 208 -22.51 -24.67 4.91
C LYS A 208 -22.29 -24.63 6.43
N THR A 209 -23.34 -24.27 7.16
CA THR A 209 -23.35 -24.29 8.63
C THR A 209 -24.49 -25.19 9.12
N ARG A 210 -24.59 -25.41 10.43
CA ARG A 210 -25.73 -26.15 11.01
C ARG A 210 -27.07 -25.49 10.73
N LYS A 211 -27.10 -24.16 10.51
CA LYS A 211 -28.33 -23.37 10.35
C LYS A 211 -28.48 -22.70 8.98
N SER A 212 -27.54 -22.89 8.07
CA SER A 212 -27.61 -22.30 6.73
C SER A 212 -26.97 -23.21 5.68
N LYS A 213 -27.54 -23.17 4.47
CA LYS A 213 -26.95 -23.83 3.30
C LYS A 213 -25.67 -23.13 2.87
N ARG A 214 -24.86 -23.82 2.08
CA ARG A 214 -23.75 -23.21 1.34
C ARG A 214 -24.31 -22.10 0.45
N GLN A 215 -23.67 -20.94 0.42
CA GLN A 215 -24.11 -19.78 -0.34
C GLN A 215 -22.95 -19.15 -1.09
N THR A 216 -23.12 -18.91 -2.40
CA THR A 216 -22.15 -18.17 -3.19
C THR A 216 -22.54 -16.70 -3.23
N ILE A 217 -21.65 -15.83 -2.77
CA ILE A 217 -21.78 -14.38 -2.91
C ILE A 217 -20.88 -13.87 -4.04
N LYS A 218 -21.37 -12.91 -4.81
CA LYS A 218 -20.63 -12.28 -5.92
C LYS A 218 -20.17 -10.89 -5.52
N SER A 219 -19.04 -10.47 -6.05
CA SER A 219 -18.54 -9.11 -5.86
C SER A 219 -19.54 -8.11 -6.43
N THR A 220 -19.81 -7.07 -5.66
CA THR A 220 -20.63 -5.93 -6.10
C THR A 220 -19.94 -5.07 -7.16
N ASN A 221 -18.62 -5.24 -7.36
CA ASN A 221 -17.84 -4.52 -8.35
C ASN A 221 -18.02 -5.11 -9.75
N LEU A 222 -18.67 -4.36 -10.64
CA LEU A 222 -18.91 -4.81 -12.01
C LEU A 222 -17.66 -4.86 -12.89
N PHE A 223 -16.53 -4.24 -12.53
CA PHE A 223 -15.28 -4.44 -13.29
C PHE A 223 -14.79 -5.90 -13.28
N TYR A 224 -15.27 -6.71 -12.33
CA TYR A 224 -14.97 -8.15 -12.28
C TYR A 224 -15.93 -9.02 -13.10
N SER A 225 -17.00 -8.43 -13.62
CA SER A 225 -18.02 -9.12 -14.41
C SER A 225 -18.30 -8.39 -15.71
N THR A 226 -19.19 -7.39 -15.68
CA THR A 226 -19.82 -6.82 -16.87
C THR A 226 -19.27 -5.46 -17.31
N ALA A 227 -18.58 -4.72 -16.43
CA ALA A 227 -18.07 -3.39 -16.77
C ALA A 227 -16.72 -3.50 -17.51
N PRO A 228 -16.60 -2.94 -18.73
CA PRO A 228 -15.35 -2.98 -19.49
C PRO A 228 -14.32 -1.99 -18.94
N TYR A 229 -13.04 -2.31 -19.13
CA TYR A 229 -11.91 -1.41 -18.88
C TYR A 229 -10.72 -1.80 -19.76
N SER A 230 -9.71 -0.93 -19.86
CA SER A 230 -8.56 -1.12 -20.76
C SER A 230 -7.55 -2.10 -20.17
N LYS A 231 -7.85 -3.40 -20.28
CA LYS A 231 -7.03 -4.50 -19.71
C LYS A 231 -5.58 -4.54 -20.22
N ASN A 232 -5.32 -3.94 -21.38
CA ASN A 232 -3.98 -3.79 -21.95
C ASN A 232 -3.14 -2.70 -21.26
N LEU A 233 -3.77 -1.79 -20.52
CA LEU A 233 -3.09 -0.72 -19.77
C LEU A 233 -2.90 -1.09 -18.30
N TYR A 234 -3.92 -1.70 -17.69
CA TYR A 234 -3.92 -2.02 -16.26
C TYR A 234 -4.88 -3.15 -15.93
N GLN A 235 -4.75 -3.72 -14.73
CA GLN A 235 -5.69 -4.66 -14.12
C GLN A 235 -6.37 -4.02 -12.90
N ILE A 236 -7.65 -4.30 -12.70
CA ILE A 236 -8.34 -3.92 -11.47
C ILE A 236 -7.99 -4.93 -10.37
N ILE A 237 -7.39 -4.45 -9.28
CA ILE A 237 -6.87 -5.30 -8.19
C ILE A 237 -7.56 -5.06 -6.84
N GLY A 238 -8.41 -4.04 -6.73
CA GLY A 238 -9.15 -3.80 -5.50
C GLY A 238 -10.30 -2.82 -5.69
N THR A 239 -11.29 -2.90 -4.80
CA THR A 239 -12.52 -2.13 -4.93
C THR A 239 -13.36 -2.10 -3.66
N LYS A 240 -14.16 -1.05 -3.50
CA LYS A 240 -15.40 -1.11 -2.73
C LYS A 240 -16.47 -0.20 -3.34
N THR A 241 -17.67 -0.74 -3.51
CA THR A 241 -18.87 -0.01 -3.99
C THR A 241 -19.69 0.56 -2.82
N GLY A 242 -20.52 1.56 -3.11
CA GLY A 242 -21.56 2.02 -2.21
C GLY A 242 -22.70 2.74 -2.93
N THR A 243 -23.90 2.67 -2.36
CA THR A 243 -25.04 3.44 -2.83
C THR A 243 -25.94 3.77 -1.65
N THR A 244 -26.35 5.03 -1.56
CA THR A 244 -27.45 5.54 -0.74
C THR A 244 -28.09 6.70 -1.51
N ASN A 245 -29.28 7.15 -1.10
CA ASN A 245 -29.91 8.30 -1.75
C ASN A 245 -29.06 9.57 -1.61
N ALA A 246 -28.44 9.80 -0.45
CA ALA A 246 -27.65 11.00 -0.20
C ALA A 246 -26.24 10.94 -0.81
N ALA A 247 -25.59 9.76 -0.83
CA ALA A 247 -24.26 9.60 -1.42
C ALA A 247 -24.29 9.50 -2.96
N GLY A 248 -25.43 9.11 -3.54
CA GLY A 248 -25.49 8.64 -4.92
C GLY A 248 -24.76 7.30 -5.07
N LYS A 249 -24.11 7.07 -6.22
CA LYS A 249 -23.33 5.86 -6.49
C LYS A 249 -21.85 6.18 -6.35
N VAL A 250 -21.20 5.47 -5.45
CA VAL A 250 -19.79 5.71 -5.11
C VAL A 250 -18.98 4.44 -5.33
N LEU A 251 -17.72 4.60 -5.72
CA LEU A 251 -16.81 3.49 -5.96
C LEU A 251 -15.38 3.94 -5.69
N ILE A 252 -14.69 3.18 -4.85
CA ILE A 252 -13.23 3.23 -4.76
C ILE A 252 -12.68 2.05 -5.53
N VAL A 253 -11.72 2.28 -6.42
CA VAL A 253 -11.06 1.23 -7.20
C VAL A 253 -9.55 1.42 -7.19
N THR A 254 -8.81 0.31 -7.16
CA THR A 254 -7.37 0.29 -7.33
C THR A 254 -7.04 -0.47 -8.62
N ALA A 255 -6.25 0.16 -9.48
CA ALA A 255 -5.74 -0.39 -10.71
C ALA A 255 -4.23 -0.54 -10.63
N LYS A 256 -3.67 -1.55 -11.28
CA LYS A 256 -2.23 -1.83 -11.34
C LYS A 256 -1.78 -2.11 -12.77
N ASP A 257 -0.70 -1.48 -13.22
CA ASP A 257 -0.10 -1.83 -14.52
C ASP A 257 0.84 -3.06 -14.42
N ASN A 258 1.44 -3.46 -15.55
CA ASN A 258 2.39 -4.57 -15.58
C ASN A 258 3.76 -4.24 -14.97
N LYS A 259 4.05 -2.97 -14.69
CA LYS A 259 5.28 -2.50 -14.05
C LYS A 259 5.14 -2.34 -12.53
N GLY A 260 3.95 -2.61 -11.99
CA GLY A 260 3.66 -2.54 -10.55
C GLY A 260 3.21 -1.16 -10.04
N HIS A 261 2.95 -0.20 -10.93
CA HIS A 261 2.39 1.09 -10.51
C HIS A 261 0.93 0.92 -10.13
N GLU A 262 0.56 1.42 -8.95
CA GLU A 262 -0.80 1.34 -8.45
C GLU A 262 -1.47 2.71 -8.41
N VAL A 263 -2.70 2.77 -8.93
CA VAL A 263 -3.51 3.99 -8.97
C VAL A 263 -4.82 3.73 -8.26
N ILE A 264 -5.15 4.60 -7.29
CA ILE A 264 -6.44 4.59 -6.58
C ILE A 264 -7.31 5.68 -7.18
N CYS A 265 -8.54 5.33 -7.56
CA CYS A 265 -9.58 6.29 -7.93
C CYS A 265 -10.73 6.16 -6.91
N ALA A 266 -10.95 7.20 -6.12
CA ALA A 266 -12.10 7.32 -5.23
C ALA A 266 -13.10 8.28 -5.89
N PHE A 267 -14.23 7.74 -6.36
CA PHE A 267 -15.20 8.43 -7.19
C PHE A 267 -16.57 8.47 -6.52
N PHE A 268 -17.16 9.66 -6.48
CA PHE A 268 -18.45 9.91 -5.85
C PHE A 268 -19.39 10.56 -6.87
N GLY A 269 -20.28 9.74 -7.43
CA GLY A 269 -21.13 10.07 -8.56
C GLY A 269 -22.59 10.26 -8.17
N ASN A 270 -23.22 11.28 -8.76
CA ASN A 270 -24.68 11.36 -8.80
C ASN A 270 -25.17 10.99 -10.21
N SER A 271 -24.93 9.73 -10.60
CA SER A 271 -25.16 9.26 -11.97
C SER A 271 -25.68 7.82 -12.02
N THR A 272 -25.94 7.32 -13.22
CA THR A 272 -26.33 5.91 -13.41
C THR A 272 -25.15 4.99 -13.10
N LYS A 273 -25.43 3.71 -12.80
CA LYS A 273 -24.37 2.74 -12.50
C LYS A 273 -23.45 2.57 -13.70
N THR A 274 -23.99 2.55 -14.92
CA THR A 274 -23.19 2.48 -16.16
C THR A 274 -22.27 3.68 -16.32
N ALA A 275 -22.77 4.90 -16.12
CA ALA A 275 -21.97 6.12 -16.22
C ALA A 275 -20.82 6.14 -15.19
N LEU A 276 -21.07 5.73 -13.95
CA LEU A 276 -20.04 5.57 -12.90
C LEU A 276 -18.83 4.75 -13.40
N TYR A 277 -19.07 3.56 -13.94
CA TYR A 277 -17.98 2.68 -14.40
C TYR A 277 -17.27 3.23 -15.65
N GLN A 278 -18.01 3.83 -16.58
CA GLN A 278 -17.43 4.47 -17.77
C GLN A 278 -16.54 5.66 -17.38
N ASP A 279 -16.96 6.48 -16.44
CA ASP A 279 -16.21 7.66 -16.02
C ASP A 279 -14.96 7.31 -15.22
N ILE A 280 -15.03 6.30 -14.35
CA ILE A 280 -13.84 5.77 -13.67
C ILE A 280 -12.86 5.19 -14.69
N LYS A 281 -13.34 4.47 -15.72
CA LYS A 281 -12.50 4.00 -16.83
C LYS A 281 -11.81 5.17 -17.53
N LYS A 282 -12.52 6.26 -17.85
CA LYS A 282 -11.91 7.44 -18.50
C LYS A 282 -10.78 8.03 -17.66
N LEU A 283 -10.99 8.19 -16.35
CA LEU A 283 -9.98 8.72 -15.44
C LEU A 283 -8.74 7.82 -15.36
N LEU A 284 -8.92 6.51 -15.19
CA LEU A 284 -7.81 5.55 -15.14
C LEU A 284 -7.07 5.46 -16.48
N ASP A 285 -7.80 5.39 -17.60
CA ASP A 285 -7.21 5.40 -18.94
C ASP A 285 -6.36 6.65 -19.18
N TYR A 286 -6.90 7.82 -18.81
CA TYR A 286 -6.17 9.08 -18.90
C TYR A 286 -4.88 9.01 -18.09
N THR A 287 -4.94 8.54 -16.84
CA THR A 287 -3.77 8.44 -15.97
C THR A 287 -2.70 7.52 -16.55
N PHE A 288 -3.04 6.30 -16.94
CA PHE A 288 -2.05 5.34 -17.46
C PHE A 288 -1.52 5.70 -18.85
N LYS A 289 -2.34 6.32 -19.71
CA LYS A 289 -1.86 6.85 -21.01
C LYS A 289 -0.91 8.02 -20.82
N ASN A 290 -1.23 8.96 -19.93
CA ASN A 290 -0.33 10.07 -19.63
C ASN A 290 0.95 9.62 -18.91
N TYR A 291 0.89 8.56 -18.10
CA TYR A 291 2.09 7.92 -17.58
C TYR A 291 2.96 7.35 -18.72
N LYS A 292 2.35 6.59 -19.65
CA LYS A 292 3.06 6.02 -20.81
C LYS A 292 3.69 7.11 -21.69
N ASN A 293 3.05 8.27 -21.79
CA ASN A 293 3.50 9.42 -22.59
C ASN A 293 4.46 10.35 -21.83
N GLY A 294 4.83 10.06 -20.58
CA GLY A 294 5.74 10.89 -19.78
C GLY A 294 5.12 12.15 -19.14
N ASN A 295 3.82 12.38 -19.31
CA ASN A 295 3.10 13.53 -18.75
C ASN A 295 2.72 13.36 -17.26
N ILE A 296 2.68 12.11 -16.77
CA ILE A 296 2.46 11.76 -15.37
C ILE A 296 3.60 10.86 -14.92
N THR A 297 4.13 11.09 -13.72
CA THR A 297 5.04 10.16 -13.05
C THR A 297 4.26 9.30 -12.05
N LEU A 298 4.43 7.99 -12.13
CA LEU A 298 3.95 7.04 -11.13
C LEU A 298 5.14 6.43 -10.41
N SER A 299 5.05 6.28 -9.09
CA SER A 299 6.07 5.64 -8.29
C SER A 299 5.89 4.13 -8.21
N LYS A 300 7.01 3.41 -8.25
CA LYS A 300 7.06 2.00 -7.84
C LYS A 300 7.25 1.92 -6.33
N GLY A 301 6.89 0.79 -5.75
CA GLY A 301 7.06 0.52 -4.34
C GLY A 301 6.34 -0.75 -3.93
N PHE A 302 6.61 -1.18 -2.71
CA PHE A 302 5.91 -2.30 -2.09
C PHE A 302 4.66 -1.81 -1.37
N TYR A 303 3.56 -2.54 -1.48
CA TYR A 303 2.30 -2.05 -0.94
C TYR A 303 2.28 -2.02 0.60
N ASP A 304 3.00 -2.94 1.24
CA ASP A 304 3.06 -3.16 2.69
C ASP A 304 4.04 -2.23 3.40
N THR A 305 4.83 -1.45 2.66
CA THR A 305 5.77 -0.47 3.22
C THR A 305 5.26 0.98 3.19
N ARG A 306 4.12 1.25 2.55
CA ARG A 306 3.50 2.58 2.35
C ARG A 306 3.18 3.41 3.61
N PHE A 307 3.32 2.83 4.78
CA PHE A 307 3.01 3.49 6.06
C PHE A 307 4.07 3.19 7.11
N THR A 308 5.26 2.73 6.69
CA THR A 308 6.42 2.64 7.57
C THR A 308 7.19 3.95 7.54
N LYS A 309 7.90 4.29 8.62
CA LYS A 309 8.79 5.47 8.63
C LYS A 309 9.95 5.37 7.62
N TYR A 310 10.25 4.15 7.16
CA TYR A 310 11.31 3.83 6.20
C TYR A 310 10.81 3.71 4.75
N GLU A 311 9.58 4.15 4.44
CA GLU A 311 8.99 4.03 3.10
C GLU A 311 9.90 4.63 2.01
N SER A 312 10.35 5.87 2.21
CA SER A 312 11.18 6.59 1.23
C SER A 312 12.51 5.88 0.98
N LEU A 313 13.14 5.37 2.04
CA LEU A 313 14.39 4.64 1.98
C LEU A 313 14.24 3.35 1.17
N ILE A 314 13.28 2.50 1.53
CA ILE A 314 13.03 1.23 0.84
C ILE A 314 12.68 1.48 -0.64
N ARG A 315 11.85 2.49 -0.91
CA ARG A 315 11.47 2.86 -2.28
C ARG A 315 12.66 3.32 -3.11
N ASN A 316 13.59 4.08 -2.53
CA ASN A 316 14.79 4.56 -3.22
C ASN A 316 15.58 3.38 -3.80
N TYR A 317 15.92 2.41 -2.95
CA TYR A 317 16.68 1.23 -3.36
C TYR A 317 15.90 0.28 -4.26
N TYR A 318 14.58 0.17 -4.08
CA TYR A 318 13.73 -0.57 -5.01
C TYR A 318 13.73 0.06 -6.42
N ASN A 319 13.66 1.38 -6.52
CA ASN A 319 13.66 2.08 -7.81
C ASN A 319 14.99 1.93 -8.57
N LYS A 320 16.11 1.81 -7.83
CA LYS A 320 17.45 1.57 -8.37
C LYS A 320 17.71 0.10 -8.75
N GLY A 321 16.77 -0.81 -8.45
CA GLY A 321 16.93 -2.24 -8.71
C GLY A 321 17.83 -2.97 -7.71
N GLN A 322 18.18 -2.31 -6.60
CA GLN A 322 19.04 -2.86 -5.55
C GLN A 322 18.23 -3.68 -4.51
N LEU A 323 16.90 -3.56 -4.53
CA LEU A 323 16.00 -4.41 -3.77
C LEU A 323 15.05 -5.18 -4.68
N SER A 324 14.70 -6.39 -4.25
CA SER A 324 13.66 -7.21 -4.87
C SER A 324 12.49 -7.41 -3.91
N GLY A 325 11.31 -7.73 -4.44
CA GLY A 325 10.15 -8.12 -3.65
C GLY A 325 9.49 -9.37 -4.20
N SER A 326 8.42 -9.78 -3.55
CA SER A 326 7.64 -10.93 -3.99
C SER A 326 6.89 -10.65 -5.30
N SER A 327 6.46 -11.72 -5.97
CA SER A 327 5.66 -11.65 -7.21
C SER A 327 4.33 -10.89 -7.06
N ASP A 328 3.78 -10.82 -5.84
CA ASP A 328 2.56 -10.03 -5.53
C ASP A 328 2.85 -8.56 -5.19
N GLY A 329 4.12 -8.14 -5.15
CA GLY A 329 4.56 -6.76 -4.89
C GLY A 329 4.70 -6.41 -3.40
N GLU A 330 5.00 -7.39 -2.55
CA GLU A 330 5.20 -7.27 -1.10
C GLU A 330 6.71 -7.25 -0.75
N PHE A 331 7.09 -6.46 0.26
CA PHE A 331 8.45 -6.45 0.81
C PHE A 331 8.62 -7.43 1.96
N LYS A 332 7.62 -7.47 2.86
CA LYS A 332 7.60 -8.15 4.16
C LYS A 332 8.67 -7.62 5.12
N PRO A 333 8.55 -6.37 5.60
CA PRO A 333 9.60 -5.70 6.37
C PRO A 333 9.99 -6.45 7.65
N LYS A 334 9.08 -7.23 8.24
CA LYS A 334 9.30 -7.96 9.50
C LYS A 334 9.84 -9.38 9.32
N ASP A 335 9.97 -9.88 8.09
CA ASP A 335 10.50 -11.22 7.85
C ASP A 335 11.98 -11.26 8.21
N LYS A 336 12.41 -12.31 8.92
CA LYS A 336 13.81 -12.58 9.23
C LYS A 336 14.60 -12.84 7.95
N VAL A 337 15.75 -12.19 7.82
CA VAL A 337 16.64 -12.27 6.64
C VAL A 337 17.64 -13.43 6.79
N THR A 338 17.99 -14.08 5.68
CA THR A 338 19.11 -15.05 5.65
C THR A 338 20.43 -14.34 5.46
N GLU A 339 21.54 -14.90 5.94
CA GLU A 339 22.88 -14.30 5.75
C GLU A 339 23.18 -13.99 4.28
N SER A 340 22.88 -14.93 3.38
CA SER A 340 23.02 -14.73 1.93
C SER A 340 22.26 -13.51 1.40
N ALA A 341 21.01 -13.30 1.86
CA ALA A 341 20.21 -12.18 1.41
C ALA A 341 20.69 -10.85 2.02
N PHE A 342 21.20 -10.89 3.25
CA PHE A 342 21.83 -9.75 3.92
C PHE A 342 23.07 -9.29 3.15
N ILE A 343 24.03 -10.19 2.93
CA ILE A 343 25.30 -9.91 2.25
C ILE A 343 25.06 -9.40 0.83
N ASN A 344 24.19 -10.06 0.06
CA ASN A 344 23.84 -9.60 -1.28
C ASN A 344 23.26 -8.18 -1.27
N THR A 345 22.53 -7.80 -0.21
CA THR A 345 21.98 -6.45 -0.07
C THR A 345 23.07 -5.45 0.31
N MET A 346 23.98 -5.79 1.22
CA MET A 346 25.15 -4.96 1.54
C MET A 346 25.96 -4.67 0.29
N LYS A 347 26.34 -5.71 -0.46
CA LYS A 347 27.04 -5.57 -1.73
C LYS A 347 26.28 -4.70 -2.73
N ALA A 348 24.97 -4.90 -2.86
CA ALA A 348 24.16 -4.16 -3.83
C ALA A 348 23.98 -2.67 -3.47
N ILE A 349 23.97 -2.30 -2.18
CA ILE A 349 23.65 -0.94 -1.71
C ILE A 349 24.89 -0.15 -1.29
N SER A 350 25.77 -0.76 -0.49
CA SER A 350 26.93 -0.10 0.11
C SER A 350 28.27 -0.50 -0.51
N ASN A 351 28.27 -1.43 -1.48
CA ASN A 351 29.48 -2.05 -2.04
C ASN A 351 30.33 -2.80 -1.00
N ALA A 352 29.80 -3.06 0.20
CA ALA A 352 30.55 -3.82 1.21
C ALA A 352 30.73 -5.27 0.75
N GLU A 353 31.99 -5.73 0.73
CA GLU A 353 32.36 -7.10 0.39
C GLU A 353 32.45 -7.96 1.68
N LEU A 354 31.30 -8.47 2.11
CA LEU A 354 31.19 -9.35 3.28
C LEU A 354 31.20 -10.83 2.86
N GLN A 355 31.85 -11.69 3.64
CA GLN A 355 31.89 -13.13 3.39
C GLN A 355 30.66 -13.87 3.96
N PRO A 356 30.08 -14.85 3.26
CA PRO A 356 28.95 -15.65 3.76
C PRO A 356 29.40 -16.83 4.63
N MET A 357 28.71 -17.09 5.75
CA MET A 357 28.95 -18.27 6.59
C MET A 357 27.99 -19.44 6.25
N ASP A 358 26.67 -19.22 6.32
CA ASP A 358 25.63 -20.17 5.91
C ASP A 358 24.49 -19.47 5.16
N SER A 359 24.39 -19.77 3.86
CA SER A 359 23.39 -19.20 2.96
C SER A 359 21.92 -19.32 3.42
N LYS A 360 21.58 -20.31 4.26
CA LYS A 360 20.21 -20.57 4.72
C LYS A 360 19.95 -20.10 6.15
N LYS A 361 20.99 -19.92 6.96
CA LYS A 361 20.88 -19.45 8.34
C LYS A 361 20.30 -18.04 8.38
N LYS A 362 19.52 -17.76 9.43
CA LYS A 362 19.00 -16.42 9.71
C LYS A 362 20.09 -15.64 10.41
N ILE A 363 20.41 -14.48 9.87
CA ILE A 363 21.47 -13.64 10.43
C ILE A 363 21.01 -13.01 11.75
N THR A 364 21.80 -13.22 12.80
CA THR A 364 21.66 -12.57 14.11
C THR A 364 22.54 -11.33 14.20
N ILE A 365 22.44 -10.59 15.31
CA ILE A 365 23.36 -9.46 15.57
C ILE A 365 24.78 -9.98 15.79
N LEU A 366 24.92 -11.09 16.53
CA LEU A 366 26.21 -11.75 16.72
C LEU A 366 26.86 -12.14 15.39
N ASP A 367 26.12 -12.84 14.52
CA ASP A 367 26.64 -13.23 13.20
C ASP A 367 27.08 -12.01 12.38
N PHE A 368 26.30 -10.92 12.42
CA PHE A 368 26.68 -9.71 11.72
C PHE A 368 27.95 -9.08 12.32
N SER A 369 28.12 -9.11 13.64
CA SER A 369 29.30 -8.57 14.29
C SER A 369 30.57 -9.31 13.88
N GLU A 370 30.54 -10.65 13.82
CA GLU A 370 31.69 -11.46 13.41
C GLU A 370 32.03 -11.23 11.93
N ILE A 371 31.01 -11.23 11.05
CA ILE A 371 31.20 -10.97 9.60
C ILE A 371 31.73 -9.56 9.35
N LEU A 372 31.28 -8.57 10.13
CA LEU A 372 31.75 -7.20 10.03
C LEU A 372 33.21 -7.08 10.50
N ASP A 373 33.56 -7.65 11.64
CA ASP A 373 34.90 -7.60 12.21
C ASP A 373 35.93 -8.31 11.30
N GLU A 374 35.56 -9.44 10.69
CA GLU A 374 36.40 -10.12 9.70
C GLU A 374 36.72 -9.23 8.49
N ALA A 375 35.73 -8.46 8.00
CA ALA A 375 35.87 -7.64 6.81
C ALA A 375 36.44 -6.23 7.10
N TYR A 376 36.15 -5.68 8.28
CA TYR A 376 36.51 -4.33 8.71
C TYR A 376 36.94 -4.35 10.19
N PRO A 377 38.11 -4.93 10.52
CA PRO A 377 38.60 -5.00 11.89
C PRO A 377 38.68 -3.60 12.52
N ALA A 378 38.12 -3.45 13.72
CA ALA A 378 38.14 -2.17 14.43
C ALA A 378 38.94 -2.28 15.73
N GLN A 379 39.73 -1.26 16.03
CA GLN A 379 40.29 -1.10 17.37
C GLN A 379 39.19 -0.60 18.31
N ILE A 380 39.01 -1.29 19.43
CA ILE A 380 38.06 -0.92 20.48
C ILE A 380 38.83 -0.37 21.69
N SER A 381 38.25 0.62 22.37
CA SER A 381 38.80 1.11 23.64
C SER A 381 38.31 0.28 24.82
N ASP A 382 39.09 0.25 25.92
CA ASP A 382 38.67 -0.38 27.17
C ASP A 382 37.37 0.28 27.70
N ASP A 383 37.24 1.61 27.54
CA ASP A 383 36.03 2.36 27.92
C ASP A 383 34.79 1.85 27.15
N ASP A 384 34.91 1.63 25.84
CA ASP A 384 33.80 1.09 25.04
C ASP A 384 33.42 -0.32 25.48
N TYR A 385 34.44 -1.16 25.76
CA TYR A 385 34.25 -2.52 26.22
C TYR A 385 33.47 -2.55 27.55
N ASP A 386 33.93 -1.78 28.54
CA ASP A 386 33.32 -1.70 29.87
C ASP A 386 31.90 -1.10 29.84
N VAL A 387 31.60 -0.24 28.87
CA VAL A 387 30.27 0.39 28.71
C VAL A 387 29.26 -0.52 27.99
N ILE A 388 29.71 -1.34 27.04
CA ILE A 388 28.83 -2.11 26.16
C ILE A 388 28.62 -3.52 26.68
N VAL A 389 29.68 -4.22 27.08
CA VAL A 389 29.61 -5.64 27.46
C VAL A 389 28.57 -5.92 28.55
N PRO A 390 28.45 -5.13 29.63
CA PRO A 390 27.44 -5.38 30.67
C PRO A 390 25.98 -5.30 30.19
N LYS A 391 25.73 -4.73 29.01
CA LYS A 391 24.39 -4.61 28.44
C LYS A 391 24.03 -5.79 27.56
N LEU A 392 25.01 -6.54 27.06
CA LEU A 392 24.81 -7.64 26.12
C LEU A 392 24.12 -8.82 26.80
N THR A 393 23.15 -9.40 26.12
CA THR A 393 22.47 -10.63 26.53
C THR A 393 22.52 -11.65 25.40
N SER A 394 22.74 -12.91 25.76
CA SER A 394 22.88 -14.04 24.86
C SER A 394 22.35 -15.31 25.54
N ASP A 395 21.74 -16.21 24.77
CA ASP A 395 21.32 -17.54 25.20
C ASP A 395 22.51 -18.48 25.46
N LYS A 396 23.69 -18.14 24.91
CA LYS A 396 24.95 -18.88 25.07
C LYS A 396 26.05 -18.02 25.71
N GLU A 397 27.02 -18.68 26.33
CA GLU A 397 28.27 -18.04 26.74
C GLU A 397 29.04 -17.57 25.50
N LEU A 398 29.47 -16.31 25.52
CA LEU A 398 30.22 -15.68 24.45
C LEU A 398 31.72 -15.72 24.76
N SER A 399 32.51 -16.00 23.74
CA SER A 399 33.96 -15.89 23.77
C SER A 399 34.42 -14.42 23.83
N THR A 400 35.68 -14.22 24.21
CA THR A 400 36.29 -12.87 24.23
C THR A 400 36.24 -12.20 22.85
N ASP A 401 36.47 -12.95 21.77
CA ASP A 401 36.47 -12.40 20.41
C ASP A 401 35.06 -12.04 19.94
N GLU A 402 34.05 -12.81 20.30
CA GLU A 402 32.64 -12.46 20.07
C GLU A 402 32.27 -11.17 20.82
N TYR A 403 32.71 -10.99 22.07
CA TYR A 403 32.51 -9.72 22.80
C TYR A 403 33.16 -8.54 22.10
N LYS A 404 34.41 -8.68 21.62
CA LYS A 404 35.11 -7.62 20.90
C LYS A 404 34.40 -7.24 19.61
N SER A 405 33.98 -8.23 18.82
CA SER A 405 33.23 -8.03 17.57
C SER A 405 31.92 -7.28 17.82
N LEU A 406 31.20 -7.65 18.89
CA LEU A 406 29.97 -6.97 19.29
C LEU A 406 30.22 -5.52 19.71
N VAL A 407 31.26 -5.26 20.53
CA VAL A 407 31.64 -3.90 20.94
C VAL A 407 31.92 -3.05 19.71
N ALA A 408 32.71 -3.54 18.75
CA ALA A 408 33.00 -2.87 17.48
C ALA A 408 31.71 -2.57 16.68
N LEU A 409 30.79 -3.54 16.58
CA LEU A 409 29.52 -3.33 15.90
C LEU A 409 28.66 -2.25 16.59
N TYR A 410 28.57 -2.24 17.91
CA TYR A 410 27.76 -1.24 18.62
C TYR A 410 28.36 0.17 18.57
N THR A 411 29.70 0.31 18.56
CA THR A 411 30.36 1.61 18.40
C THR A 411 30.31 2.14 16.97
N SER A 412 30.21 1.26 15.96
CA SER A 412 30.06 1.64 14.54
C SER A 412 28.75 2.37 14.21
N ASN A 413 27.75 2.32 15.11
CA ASN A 413 26.40 2.88 14.91
C ASN A 413 25.66 2.35 13.66
N LEU A 414 25.98 1.15 13.19
CA LEU A 414 25.34 0.52 12.02
C LEU A 414 23.95 -0.04 12.32
N LEU A 415 23.68 -0.43 13.56
CA LEU A 415 22.38 -1.01 13.94
C LEU A 415 21.26 0.05 13.97
N PRO A 416 20.01 -0.30 13.65
CA PRO A 416 18.85 0.58 13.83
C PRO A 416 18.58 0.90 15.32
N ASP A 417 18.10 2.10 15.62
CA ASP A 417 17.87 2.59 17.00
C ASP A 417 16.90 1.72 17.85
N ASN A 418 16.10 0.88 17.20
CA ASN A 418 15.15 -0.02 17.87
C ASN A 418 15.72 -1.41 18.18
N ILE A 419 16.99 -1.66 17.84
CA ILE A 419 17.67 -2.91 18.20
C ILE A 419 18.13 -2.84 19.65
N THR A 420 17.85 -3.92 20.38
CA THR A 420 18.25 -4.14 21.77
C THR A 420 19.60 -4.86 21.85
N PHE A 421 20.20 -4.91 23.04
CA PHE A 421 21.45 -5.63 23.31
C PHE A 421 21.32 -7.17 23.37
N ASP A 422 20.23 -7.72 22.86
CA ASP A 422 20.00 -9.17 22.73
C ASP A 422 20.61 -9.66 21.42
N VAL A 423 21.79 -10.27 21.50
CA VAL A 423 22.64 -10.55 20.33
C VAL A 423 22.15 -11.71 19.47
N ASP A 424 21.26 -12.55 20.02
CA ASP A 424 20.60 -13.65 19.29
C ASP A 424 19.41 -13.15 18.45
N THR A 425 19.09 -11.86 18.54
CA THR A 425 18.04 -11.24 17.74
C THR A 425 18.33 -11.39 16.25
N CYS A 426 17.48 -12.13 15.53
CA CYS A 426 17.57 -12.19 14.08
C CYS A 426 17.19 -10.84 13.44
N LEU A 427 18.01 -10.36 12.52
CA LEU A 427 17.71 -9.15 11.76
C LEU A 427 16.51 -9.39 10.82
N THR A 428 15.74 -8.33 10.60
CA THR A 428 14.62 -8.32 9.66
C THR A 428 14.99 -7.67 8.34
N LYS A 429 14.15 -7.85 7.32
CA LYS A 429 14.36 -7.20 6.02
C LYS A 429 14.45 -5.67 6.10
N VAL A 430 13.73 -5.04 7.04
CA VAL A 430 13.86 -3.58 7.20
C VAL A 430 15.17 -3.20 7.87
N ASP A 431 15.64 -3.97 8.85
CA ASP A 431 16.94 -3.75 9.51
C ASP A 431 18.07 -3.86 8.49
N MET A 432 18.03 -4.89 7.63
CA MET A 432 18.96 -5.07 6.52
C MET A 432 19.09 -3.84 5.62
N VAL A 433 17.97 -3.19 5.27
CA VAL A 433 18.01 -1.99 4.41
C VAL A 433 18.58 -0.79 5.15
N ILE A 434 18.28 -0.63 6.43
CA ILE A 434 18.81 0.47 7.26
C ILE A 434 20.31 0.30 7.46
N ILE A 435 20.75 -0.91 7.80
CA ILE A 435 22.17 -1.24 7.96
C ILE A 435 22.90 -0.99 6.64
N ALA A 436 22.36 -1.46 5.52
CA ALA A 436 22.98 -1.25 4.20
C ALA A 436 23.10 0.24 3.84
N ASP A 437 22.11 1.06 4.20
CA ASP A 437 22.16 2.51 4.00
C ASP A 437 23.28 3.15 4.82
N LYS A 438 23.38 2.81 6.11
CA LYS A 438 24.45 3.29 7.01
C LYS A 438 25.84 2.79 6.60
N MET A 439 25.91 1.59 6.04
CA MET A 439 27.16 0.99 5.57
C MET A 439 27.83 1.79 4.45
N ILE A 440 27.09 2.61 3.69
CA ILE A 440 27.68 3.44 2.62
C ILE A 440 28.75 4.36 3.20
N ASP A 441 28.41 5.12 4.24
CA ASP A 441 29.34 6.07 4.85
C ASP A 441 30.42 5.35 5.66
N PHE A 442 30.08 4.23 6.31
CA PHE A 442 31.03 3.40 7.04
C PHE A 442 32.15 2.88 6.14
N VAL A 443 31.81 2.26 5.00
CA VAL A 443 32.81 1.71 4.05
C VAL A 443 33.69 2.83 3.50
N ASN A 444 33.10 3.94 3.07
CA ASN A 444 33.87 5.08 2.55
C ASN A 444 34.86 5.63 3.59
N ASN A 445 34.46 5.73 4.85
CA ASN A 445 35.33 6.24 5.92
C ASN A 445 36.45 5.26 6.27
N TYR A 446 36.15 3.96 6.28
CA TYR A 446 37.13 2.92 6.55
C TYR A 446 38.18 2.85 5.43
N GLU A 447 37.76 2.91 4.17
CA GLU A 447 38.69 2.92 3.02
C GLU A 447 39.56 4.18 2.99
N ALA A 448 39.03 5.32 3.45
CA ALA A 448 39.78 6.57 3.53
C ALA A 448 40.82 6.57 4.68
N ASN A 449 40.57 5.81 5.75
CA ASN A 449 41.42 5.72 6.93
C ASN A 449 41.60 4.25 7.32
N PRO A 450 42.30 3.44 6.52
CA PRO A 450 42.51 2.04 6.85
C PRO A 450 43.23 1.97 8.20
N VAL A 451 42.71 1.14 9.11
CA VAL A 451 43.40 0.84 10.36
C VAL A 451 44.80 0.38 9.99
N SER A 452 45.82 1.16 10.37
CA SER A 452 47.20 0.82 10.06
C SER A 452 47.48 -0.52 10.71
N ASP A 453 47.89 -1.50 9.91
CA ASP A 453 48.42 -2.78 10.36
C ASP A 453 49.63 -2.46 11.26
N SER A 454 49.40 -2.31 12.56
CA SER A 454 50.45 -2.25 13.55
C SER A 454 50.95 -3.68 13.70
N GLY A 455 51.75 -4.08 12.72
CA GLY A 455 52.55 -5.28 12.83
C GLY A 455 53.42 -5.15 14.08
N GLU A 456 53.10 -5.95 15.08
CA GLU A 456 54.04 -6.48 16.08
C GLU A 456 53.81 -7.97 16.26
#